data_AF-A0A857F7K7-F1
#
_entry.id   AF-A0A857F7K7-F1
#
_cell.length_a   1.000
_cell.length_b   1.000
_cell.length_c   1.000
_cell.angle_alpha   90.00
_cell.angle_beta   90.00
_cell.angle_gamma   90.00
#
_symmetry.space_group_name_H-M   'P 1'
#
loop_
_entity.id
_entity.type
_entity.pdbx_description
1 polymer ?
#
loop_
_entity_poly.entity_id
_entity_poly.type
_entity_poly.pdbx_seq_one_letter_code
_entity_poly.pdbx_strand_id
1 'polypeptide(L)'
;MSFIVIAAILGLIPAFIAQSKGRSFGLWWLYGALIFIVALIHSILISRDDEEIERIKLEQGMVKCPFCAEIIKKEAIKCRYCGSDINKDMKSAILDRDFSVLDLPSDSFFTRHNATYHINDSMVKDMVINIKKSSPNVHPMNLLTKYNKDVEVLKNKLPSSVRDDFISRYKYWVNK
;
A
#
# COMPACT_ATOMS: atom_id res chain seq x y z
N MET A 1 32.84 -37.82 -12.32
CA MET A 1 31.43 -37.50 -12.60
C MET A 1 30.51 -37.89 -11.45
N SER A 2 30.56 -39.13 -10.93
CA SER A 2 29.67 -39.58 -9.85
C SER A 2 29.75 -38.77 -8.54
N PHE A 3 30.94 -38.34 -8.11
CA PHE A 3 31.11 -37.57 -6.88
C PHE A 3 30.43 -36.20 -6.92
N ILE A 4 30.50 -35.50 -8.06
CA ILE A 4 29.87 -34.18 -8.25
C ILE A 4 28.35 -34.30 -8.20
N VAL A 5 27.78 -35.35 -8.81
CA VAL A 5 26.34 -35.62 -8.77
C VAL A 5 25.87 -35.90 -7.35
N ILE A 6 26.62 -36.72 -6.59
CA ILE A 6 26.29 -37.02 -5.19
C ILE A 6 26.35 -35.74 -4.34
N ALA A 7 27.40 -34.94 -4.48
CA ALA A 7 27.54 -33.67 -3.76
C ALA A 7 26.40 -32.69 -4.08
N ALA A 8 26.00 -32.57 -5.35
CA ALA A 8 24.88 -31.74 -5.77
C ALA A 8 23.54 -32.18 -5.18
N ILE A 9 23.29 -33.50 -5.07
CA ILE A 9 22.08 -34.04 -4.44
C ILE A 9 22.10 -33.81 -2.93
N LEU A 10 23.24 -34.07 -2.27
CA LEU A 10 23.38 -33.85 -0.82
C LEU A 10 23.18 -32.37 -0.45
N GLY A 11 23.69 -31.44 -1.26
CA GLY A 11 23.52 -30.01 -1.06
C GLY A 11 22.07 -29.52 -1.03
N LEU A 12 21.11 -30.30 -1.56
CA LEU A 12 19.68 -29.95 -1.49
C LEU A 12 19.14 -29.94 -0.06
N ILE A 13 19.67 -30.79 0.83
CA ILE A 13 19.19 -30.91 2.21
C ILE A 13 19.38 -29.59 2.99
N PRO A 14 20.62 -29.06 3.16
CA PRO A 14 20.81 -27.78 3.84
C PRO A 14 20.12 -26.61 3.10
N ALA A 15 19.98 -26.70 1.77
CA ALA A 15 19.29 -25.68 0.97
C ALA A 15 17.79 -25.57 1.30
N PHE A 16 17.07 -26.71 1.37
CA PHE A 16 15.65 -26.70 1.73
C PHE A 16 15.44 -26.29 3.20
N ILE A 17 16.32 -26.73 4.11
CA ILE A 17 16.26 -26.32 5.52
C ILE A 17 16.43 -24.80 5.61
N ALA A 18 17.45 -24.24 4.96
CA ALA A 18 17.69 -22.80 4.99
C ALA A 18 16.58 -22.00 4.29
N GLN A 19 16.04 -22.49 3.17
CA GLN A 19 14.91 -21.86 2.47
C GLN A 19 13.67 -21.77 3.35
N SER A 20 13.36 -22.82 4.11
CA SER A 20 12.24 -22.81 5.06
C SER A 20 12.36 -21.76 6.17
N LYS A 21 13.58 -21.23 6.37
CA LYS A 21 13.93 -20.19 7.34
C LYS A 21 14.12 -18.81 6.71
N GLY A 22 13.71 -18.61 5.45
CA GLY A 22 13.82 -17.32 4.76
C GLY A 22 15.21 -17.05 4.17
N ARG A 23 15.98 -18.08 3.82
CA ARG A 23 17.27 -17.91 3.13
C ARG A 23 17.18 -18.28 1.65
N SER A 24 18.11 -17.74 0.86
CA SER A 24 18.18 -18.01 -0.58
C SER A 24 18.59 -19.45 -0.86
N PHE A 25 17.74 -20.17 -1.60
CA PHE A 25 17.95 -21.58 -1.92
C PHE A 25 19.27 -21.81 -2.69
N GLY A 26 19.54 -21.04 -3.74
CA GLY A 26 20.69 -21.27 -4.62
C GLY A 26 22.06 -21.11 -3.94
N LEU A 27 22.19 -20.09 -3.08
CA LEU A 27 23.42 -19.87 -2.31
C LEU A 27 23.67 -21.00 -1.31
N TRP A 28 22.62 -21.42 -0.59
CA TRP A 28 22.73 -22.52 0.37
C TRP A 28 22.93 -23.89 -0.30
N TRP A 29 22.36 -24.09 -1.48
CA TRP A 29 22.61 -25.29 -2.29
C TRP A 29 24.06 -25.37 -2.73
N LEU A 30 24.62 -24.28 -3.28
CA LEU A 30 26.03 -24.23 -3.68
C LEU A 30 26.95 -24.43 -2.46
N TYR A 31 26.65 -23.76 -1.35
CA TYR A 31 27.38 -23.91 -0.10
C TYR A 31 27.33 -25.35 0.43
N GLY A 32 26.16 -25.97 0.42
CA GLY A 32 25.96 -27.36 0.83
C GLY A 32 26.62 -28.38 -0.09
N ALA A 33 26.66 -28.11 -1.40
CA ALA A 33 27.33 -28.98 -2.37
C ALA A 33 28.87 -28.94 -2.21
N LEU A 34 29.44 -27.81 -1.76
CA LEU A 34 30.87 -27.66 -1.54
C LEU A 34 31.33 -28.18 -0.17
N ILE A 35 30.60 -27.87 0.91
CA ILE A 35 31.02 -28.17 2.29
C ILE A 35 29.82 -28.69 3.12
N PHE A 36 29.32 -29.86 2.74
CA PHE A 36 28.06 -30.42 3.25
C PHE A 36 27.93 -30.45 4.79
N ILE A 37 28.94 -30.96 5.51
CA ILE A 37 28.87 -31.14 6.97
C ILE A 37 28.70 -29.79 7.69
N VAL A 38 29.50 -28.79 7.29
CA VAL A 38 29.45 -27.45 7.90
C VAL A 38 28.14 -26.75 7.52
N ALA A 39 27.73 -26.82 6.26
CA ALA A 39 26.48 -26.24 5.79
C ALA A 39 25.26 -26.84 6.50
N LEU A 40 25.26 -28.15 6.76
CA LEU A 40 24.18 -28.81 7.48
C LEU A 40 24.05 -28.28 8.90
N ILE A 41 25.15 -28.23 9.65
CA ILE A 41 25.17 -27.68 11.03
C ILE A 41 24.66 -26.23 11.03
N HIS A 42 25.18 -25.39 10.13
CA HIS A 42 24.76 -24.00 10.02
C HIS A 42 23.27 -23.86 9.64
N SER A 43 22.75 -24.70 8.73
CA SER A 43 21.33 -24.65 8.33
C SER A 43 20.38 -25.01 9.47
N ILE A 44 20.81 -25.89 10.38
CA ILE A 44 20.03 -26.29 11.55
C ILE A 44 20.07 -25.21 12.63
N LEU A 45 21.25 -24.63 12.90
CA LEU A 45 21.43 -23.63 13.96
C LEU A 45 20.96 -22.22 13.59
N ILE A 46 20.96 -21.86 12.31
CA ILE A 46 20.56 -20.51 11.90
C ILE A 46 19.11 -20.22 12.29
N SER A 47 18.88 -19.02 12.81
CA SER A 47 17.54 -18.53 13.16
C SER A 47 16.70 -18.28 11.90
N ARG A 48 15.37 -18.36 12.08
CA ARG A 48 14.39 -17.97 11.06
C ARG A 48 14.43 -16.46 10.85
N ASP A 49 14.33 -16.06 9.59
CA ASP A 49 14.18 -14.68 9.17
C ASP A 49 12.71 -14.41 8.88
N ASP A 50 11.93 -14.10 9.93
CA ASP A 50 10.49 -13.99 9.82
C ASP A 50 10.06 -12.79 8.96
N GLU A 51 10.87 -11.73 8.90
CA GLU A 51 10.65 -10.57 8.02
C GLU A 51 10.79 -10.94 6.55
N GLU A 52 11.83 -11.70 6.18
CA GLU A 52 12.00 -12.16 4.81
C GLU A 52 10.90 -13.15 4.41
N ILE A 53 10.51 -14.06 5.32
CA ILE A 53 9.38 -14.97 5.10
C ILE A 53 8.08 -14.20 4.87
N GLU A 54 7.85 -13.12 5.63
CA GLU A 54 6.71 -12.23 5.42
C GLU A 54 6.77 -11.56 4.04
N ARG A 55 7.91 -10.97 3.65
CA ARG A 55 8.09 -10.35 2.33
C ARG A 55 7.78 -11.33 1.20
N ILE A 56 8.35 -12.53 1.24
CA ILE A 56 8.12 -13.57 0.23
C ILE A 56 6.63 -13.92 0.13
N LYS A 57 5.92 -14.06 1.26
CA LYS A 57 4.47 -14.34 1.25
C LYS A 57 3.66 -13.21 0.63
N LEU A 58 4.03 -11.96 0.89
CA LEU A 58 3.37 -10.78 0.29
C LEU A 58 3.62 -10.71 -1.22
N GLU A 59 4.84 -11.00 -1.68
CA GLU A 59 5.16 -11.08 -3.12
C GLU A 59 4.40 -12.21 -3.82
N GLN A 60 4.15 -13.32 -3.13
CA GLN A 60 3.30 -14.42 -3.61
C GLN A 60 1.79 -14.07 -3.65
N GLY A 61 1.43 -12.81 -3.36
CA GLY A 61 0.08 -12.31 -3.44
C GLY A 61 -0.75 -12.55 -2.19
N MET A 62 -0.14 -12.91 -1.05
CA MET A 62 -0.83 -12.81 0.24
C MET A 62 -0.91 -11.35 0.68
N VAL A 63 -1.84 -11.06 1.59
CA VAL A 63 -2.06 -9.70 2.11
C VAL A 63 -2.13 -9.74 3.63
N LYS A 64 -1.85 -8.61 4.28
CA LYS A 64 -2.10 -8.47 5.72
C LYS A 64 -3.57 -8.19 5.99
N CYS A 65 -4.11 -8.81 7.03
CA CYS A 65 -5.42 -8.47 7.56
C CYS A 65 -5.39 -7.02 8.11
N PRO A 66 -6.34 -6.15 7.72
CA PRO A 66 -6.35 -4.75 8.18
C PRO A 66 -6.69 -4.61 9.67
N PHE A 67 -7.20 -5.66 10.31
CA PHE A 67 -7.64 -5.63 11.70
C PHE A 67 -6.61 -6.19 12.69
N CYS A 68 -5.93 -7.28 12.31
CA CYS A 68 -5.01 -7.99 13.21
C CYS A 68 -3.59 -8.14 12.65
N ALA A 69 -3.30 -7.55 11.49
CA ALA A 69 -2.00 -7.55 10.81
C ALA A 69 -1.42 -8.93 10.40
N GLU A 70 -2.15 -10.02 10.64
CA GLU A 70 -1.72 -11.36 10.25
C GLU A 70 -1.82 -11.59 8.73
N ILE A 71 -0.92 -12.40 8.18
CA ILE A 71 -0.89 -12.69 6.74
C ILE A 71 -2.02 -13.66 6.38
N ILE A 72 -2.82 -13.28 5.41
CA ILE A 72 -3.98 -14.02 4.93
C ILE A 72 -3.99 -14.07 3.39
N LYS A 73 -4.81 -14.97 2.85
CA LYS A 73 -5.03 -15.05 1.40
C LYS A 73 -5.73 -13.80 0.90
N LYS A 74 -5.39 -13.34 -0.31
CA LYS A 74 -6.03 -12.18 -0.94
C LYS A 74 -7.53 -12.37 -1.16
N GLU A 75 -7.97 -13.60 -1.40
CA GLU A 75 -9.38 -13.95 -1.57
C GLU A 75 -10.14 -14.19 -0.25
N ALA A 76 -9.51 -13.97 0.91
CA ALA A 76 -10.16 -14.20 2.19
C ALA A 76 -11.34 -13.24 2.41
N ILE A 77 -12.55 -13.79 2.52
CA ILE A 77 -13.76 -13.04 2.90
C ILE A 77 -13.75 -12.74 4.39
N LYS A 78 -13.26 -13.69 5.20
CA LYS A 78 -13.18 -13.62 6.66
C LYS A 78 -11.79 -14.01 7.14
N CYS A 79 -11.23 -13.27 8.10
CA CYS A 79 -9.92 -13.55 8.64
C CYS A 79 -9.93 -14.85 9.46
N ARG A 80 -9.03 -15.79 9.16
CA ARG A 80 -8.89 -17.04 9.94
C ARG A 80 -8.43 -16.81 11.38
N TYR A 81 -7.74 -15.69 11.64
CA TYR A 81 -7.08 -15.44 12.92
C TYR A 81 -7.96 -14.63 13.88
N CYS A 82 -8.47 -13.47 13.46
CA CYS A 82 -9.32 -12.63 14.30
C CYS A 82 -10.82 -12.73 13.99
N GLY A 83 -11.21 -13.38 12.89
CA GLY A 83 -12.61 -13.57 12.52
C GLY A 83 -13.32 -12.34 11.93
N SER A 84 -12.61 -11.24 11.61
CA SER A 84 -13.20 -10.07 10.96
C SER A 84 -13.56 -10.33 9.50
N ASP A 85 -14.60 -9.65 8.99
CA ASP A 85 -14.97 -9.68 7.57
C ASP A 85 -14.11 -8.68 6.77
N ILE A 86 -13.36 -9.16 5.78
CA ILE A 86 -12.37 -8.38 5.01
C ILE A 86 -12.94 -7.86 3.68
N ASN A 87 -14.03 -8.46 3.19
CA ASN A 87 -14.61 -8.15 1.87
C ASN A 87 -15.02 -6.67 1.72
N LYS A 88 -15.50 -6.04 2.80
CA LYS A 88 -15.91 -4.64 2.78
C LYS A 88 -14.73 -3.69 2.67
N ASP A 89 -13.62 -3.98 3.36
CA ASP A 89 -12.47 -3.07 3.44
C ASP A 89 -11.49 -3.25 2.27
N MET A 90 -11.42 -4.42 1.63
CA MET A 90 -10.63 -4.58 0.41
C MET A 90 -11.22 -3.75 -0.74
N LYS A 91 -12.55 -3.71 -0.85
CA LYS A 91 -13.23 -2.89 -1.86
C LYS A 91 -13.11 -1.40 -1.54
N SER A 92 -13.21 -1.00 -0.27
CA SER A 92 -12.97 0.39 0.12
C SER A 92 -11.50 0.78 -0.09
N ALA A 93 -10.52 -0.05 0.27
CA ALA A 93 -9.10 0.26 0.07
C ALA A 93 -8.69 0.32 -1.42
N ILE A 94 -9.39 -0.39 -2.32
CA ILE A 94 -9.21 -0.26 -3.77
C ILE A 94 -9.90 1.01 -4.28
N LEU A 95 -11.13 1.32 -3.82
CA LEU A 95 -11.84 2.56 -4.16
C LEU A 95 -11.17 3.82 -3.59
N ASP A 96 -10.49 3.72 -2.45
CA ASP A 96 -9.76 4.80 -1.78
C ASP A 96 -8.42 5.10 -2.47
N ARG A 97 -7.95 4.22 -3.38
CA ARG A 97 -6.77 4.45 -4.23
C ARG A 97 -7.09 5.14 -5.57
N ASP A 98 -8.36 5.33 -5.91
CA ASP A 98 -8.79 5.99 -7.14
C ASP A 98 -9.38 7.39 -6.93
N PHE A 99 -9.36 7.96 -5.72
CA PHE A 99 -9.72 9.37 -5.55
C PHE A 99 -8.58 10.28 -6.06
N SER A 100 -8.59 10.54 -7.37
CA SER A 100 -7.79 11.61 -7.97
C SER A 100 -8.58 12.91 -7.92
N VAL A 101 -8.02 13.93 -7.29
CA VAL A 101 -8.57 15.29 -7.28
C VAL A 101 -8.79 15.81 -8.72
N LEU A 102 -8.05 15.26 -9.69
CA LEU A 102 -8.12 15.65 -11.11
C LEU A 102 -9.36 15.13 -11.83
N ASP A 103 -10.04 14.12 -11.27
CA ASP A 103 -11.24 13.51 -11.85
C ASP A 103 -12.52 14.24 -11.45
N LEU A 104 -12.44 15.23 -10.54
CA LEU A 104 -13.60 16.04 -10.20
C LEU A 104 -13.93 17.02 -11.32
N PRO A 105 -15.20 17.07 -11.76
CA PRO A 105 -15.62 17.97 -12.81
C PRO A 105 -15.62 19.41 -12.29
N SER A 106 -14.84 20.29 -12.95
CA SER A 106 -14.55 21.65 -12.46
C SER A 106 -15.77 22.57 -12.41
N ASP A 107 -16.79 22.27 -13.21
CA ASP A 107 -18.09 22.94 -13.26
C ASP A 107 -18.94 22.71 -12.00
N SER A 108 -18.71 21.62 -11.24
CA SER A 108 -19.41 21.39 -9.97
C SER A 108 -19.04 22.38 -8.86
N PHE A 109 -17.88 23.03 -8.96
CA PHE A 109 -17.36 23.92 -7.92
C PHE A 109 -17.83 25.37 -8.03
N PHE A 110 -18.55 25.74 -9.09
CA PHE A 110 -19.07 27.08 -9.25
C PHE A 110 -20.51 27.08 -9.80
N THR A 111 -21.29 28.07 -9.40
CA THR A 111 -22.60 28.37 -9.97
C THR A 111 -22.54 29.70 -10.71
N ARG A 112 -23.26 29.81 -11.82
CA ARG A 112 -23.37 31.06 -12.59
C ARG A 112 -24.75 31.66 -12.35
N HIS A 113 -24.79 32.90 -11.85
CA HIS A 113 -26.03 33.66 -11.66
C HIS A 113 -25.81 35.09 -12.17
N ASN A 114 -26.70 35.62 -13.01
CA ASN A 114 -26.62 37.00 -13.53
C ASN A 114 -25.22 37.45 -14.03
N ALA A 115 -24.55 36.58 -14.79
CA ALA A 115 -23.19 36.79 -15.32
C ALA A 115 -22.05 36.83 -14.26
N THR A 116 -22.33 36.60 -12.98
CA THR A 116 -21.33 36.40 -11.92
C THR A 116 -21.18 34.92 -11.58
N TYR A 117 -19.95 34.51 -11.28
CA TYR A 117 -19.64 33.16 -10.80
C TYR A 117 -19.51 33.16 -9.28
N HIS A 118 -20.09 32.17 -8.61
CA HIS A 118 -20.01 31.99 -7.16
C HIS A 118 -19.49 30.58 -6.85
N ILE A 119 -18.67 30.43 -5.79
CA ILE A 119 -18.19 29.12 -5.36
C ILE A 119 -19.30 28.33 -4.68
N ASN A 120 -19.38 27.04 -5.02
CA ASN A 120 -20.21 26.08 -4.33
C ASN A 120 -19.46 25.52 -3.11
N ASP A 121 -19.61 26.19 -1.96
CA ASP A 121 -18.93 25.83 -0.71
C ASP A 121 -19.24 24.39 -0.25
N SER A 122 -20.42 23.85 -0.56
CA SER A 122 -20.79 22.46 -0.24
C SER A 122 -19.91 21.46 -0.97
N MET A 123 -19.65 21.69 -2.26
CA MET A 123 -18.80 20.81 -3.07
C MET A 123 -17.33 20.89 -2.64
N VAL A 124 -16.85 22.07 -2.26
CA VAL A 124 -15.51 22.25 -1.69
C VAL A 124 -15.38 21.48 -0.37
N LYS A 125 -16.39 21.54 0.48
CA LYS A 125 -16.44 20.78 1.74
C LYS A 125 -16.43 19.27 1.49
N ASP A 126 -17.26 18.78 0.58
CA ASP A 126 -17.37 17.35 0.27
C ASP A 126 -16.06 16.81 -0.33
N MET A 127 -15.41 17.59 -1.19
CA MET A 127 -14.07 17.31 -1.69
C MET A 127 -13.06 17.13 -0.55
N VAL A 128 -13.03 18.07 0.42
CA VAL A 128 -12.10 17.98 1.56
C VAL A 128 -12.42 16.80 2.47
N ILE A 129 -13.70 16.49 2.68
CA ILE A 129 -14.12 15.30 3.45
C ILE A 129 -13.59 14.03 2.80
N ASN A 130 -13.69 13.91 1.47
CA ASN A 130 -13.18 12.75 0.74
C ASN A 130 -11.65 12.68 0.80
N ILE A 131 -10.94 13.81 0.67
CA ILE A 131 -9.48 13.86 0.86
C ILE A 131 -9.07 13.36 2.25
N LYS A 132 -9.77 13.79 3.30
CA LYS A 132 -9.51 13.36 4.68
C LYS A 132 -9.76 11.86 4.87
N LYS A 133 -10.85 11.34 4.31
CA LYS A 133 -11.20 9.91 4.35
C LYS A 133 -10.17 9.04 3.64
N SER A 134 -9.67 9.46 2.48
CA SER A 134 -8.64 8.75 1.71
C SER A 134 -7.22 8.86 2.32
N SER A 135 -7.03 9.59 3.42
CA SER A 135 -5.75 9.73 4.11
C SER A 135 -5.92 9.70 5.64
N PRO A 136 -6.35 8.57 6.23
CA PRO A 136 -6.73 8.49 7.65
C PRO A 136 -5.57 8.70 8.64
N ASN A 137 -4.30 8.55 8.20
CA ASN A 137 -3.10 8.67 9.05
C ASN A 137 -2.24 9.92 8.75
N VAL A 138 -2.79 10.92 8.04
CA VAL A 138 -2.05 12.13 7.65
C VAL A 138 -2.55 13.34 8.44
N HIS A 139 -1.65 13.96 9.20
CA HIS A 139 -1.92 15.20 9.94
C HIS A 139 -2.40 16.32 8.97
N PRO A 140 -3.36 17.19 9.35
CA PRO A 140 -3.97 18.19 8.45
C PRO A 140 -2.96 19.08 7.69
N MET A 141 -1.86 19.46 8.34
CA MET A 141 -0.79 20.25 7.71
C MET A 141 -0.06 19.51 6.57
N ASN A 142 -0.01 18.19 6.60
CA ASN A 142 0.63 17.37 5.56
C ASN A 142 -0.34 17.08 4.39
N LEU A 143 -1.65 17.22 4.57
CA LEU A 143 -2.65 17.11 3.49
C LEU A 143 -2.50 18.25 2.48
N LEU A 144 -2.26 19.48 2.96
CA LEU A 144 -2.01 20.65 2.11
C LEU A 144 -0.82 20.42 1.18
N THR A 145 0.29 19.89 1.70
CA THR A 145 1.50 19.61 0.93
C THR A 145 1.31 18.46 -0.05
N LYS A 146 0.59 17.40 0.36
CA LYS A 146 0.37 16.19 -0.46
C LYS A 146 -0.49 16.47 -1.70
N TYR A 147 -1.57 17.23 -1.55
CA TYR A 147 -2.53 17.51 -2.64
C TYR A 147 -2.35 18.87 -3.31
N ASN A 148 -1.31 19.64 -2.95
CA ASN A 148 -1.08 21.00 -3.45
C ASN A 148 -1.10 21.07 -4.98
N LYS A 149 -0.37 20.16 -5.64
CA LYS A 149 -0.26 20.13 -7.11
C LYS A 149 -1.61 19.91 -7.78
N ASP A 150 -2.42 18.98 -7.26
CA ASP A 150 -3.70 18.64 -7.88
C ASP A 150 -4.75 19.73 -7.66
N VAL A 151 -4.75 20.33 -6.46
CA VAL A 151 -5.62 21.47 -6.12
C VAL A 151 -5.27 22.70 -6.98
N GLU A 152 -3.98 22.93 -7.25
CA GLU A 152 -3.53 24.03 -8.09
C GLU A 152 -3.96 23.83 -9.56
N VAL A 153 -3.89 22.60 -10.08
CA VAL A 153 -4.40 22.25 -11.40
C VAL A 153 -5.92 22.48 -11.48
N LEU A 154 -6.67 22.05 -10.46
CA LEU A 154 -8.11 22.27 -10.39
C LEU A 154 -8.45 23.77 -10.34
N LYS A 155 -7.73 24.56 -9.53
CA LYS A 155 -7.87 26.02 -9.47
C LYS A 155 -7.69 26.67 -10.84
N ASN A 156 -6.71 26.23 -11.61
CA ASN A 156 -6.44 26.78 -12.93
C ASN A 156 -7.52 26.48 -13.97
N LYS A 157 -8.32 25.41 -13.77
CA LYS A 157 -9.51 25.11 -14.58
C LYS A 157 -10.73 25.98 -14.22
N LEU A 158 -10.73 26.63 -13.05
CA LEU A 158 -11.83 27.51 -12.63
C LEU A 158 -11.76 28.89 -13.30
N PRO A 159 -12.91 29.58 -13.47
CA PRO A 159 -12.96 30.98 -13.88
C PRO A 159 -12.12 31.86 -12.95
N SER A 160 -11.38 32.83 -13.50
CA SER A 160 -10.45 33.69 -12.74
C SER A 160 -11.10 34.39 -11.55
N SER A 161 -12.36 34.78 -11.68
CA SER A 161 -13.12 35.52 -10.65
C SER A 161 -13.38 34.72 -9.36
N VAL A 162 -13.23 33.39 -9.37
CA VAL A 162 -13.57 32.52 -8.23
C VAL A 162 -12.38 31.73 -7.68
N ARG A 163 -11.19 31.87 -8.28
CA ARG A 163 -9.99 31.10 -7.90
C ARG A 163 -9.55 31.37 -6.47
N ASP A 164 -9.54 32.63 -6.06
CA ASP A 164 -9.09 33.03 -4.72
C ASP A 164 -10.09 32.61 -3.64
N ASP A 165 -11.39 32.71 -3.93
CA ASP A 165 -12.45 32.26 -3.03
C ASP A 165 -12.41 30.73 -2.86
N PHE A 166 -12.19 29.98 -3.94
CA PHE A 166 -11.99 28.52 -3.88
C PHE A 166 -10.85 28.13 -2.94
N ILE A 167 -9.68 28.78 -3.07
CA ILE A 167 -8.51 28.49 -2.22
C ILE A 167 -8.75 28.88 -0.77
N SER A 168 -9.45 30.00 -0.54
CA SER A 168 -9.84 30.43 0.81
C SER A 168 -10.74 29.39 1.49
N ARG A 169 -11.79 28.92 0.78
CA ARG A 169 -12.70 27.87 1.27
C ARG A 169 -12.00 26.54 1.49
N TYR A 170 -11.14 26.11 0.56
CA TYR A 170 -10.35 24.89 0.70
C TYR A 170 -9.49 24.90 1.97
N LYS A 171 -8.70 25.97 2.19
CA LYS A 171 -7.87 26.12 3.39
C LYS A 171 -8.70 26.11 4.68
N TYR A 172 -9.86 26.77 4.67
CA TYR A 172 -10.79 26.77 5.80
C TYR A 172 -11.26 25.35 6.16
N TRP A 173 -11.74 24.57 5.18
CA TRP A 173 -12.27 23.23 5.43
C TRP A 173 -11.19 22.19 5.74
N VAL A 174 -9.95 22.38 5.27
CA VAL A 174 -8.84 21.48 5.63
C VAL A 174 -8.45 21.63 7.11
N ASN A 175 -8.41 22.86 7.62
CA ASN A 175 -8.00 23.17 8.99
C ASN A 175 -9.12 23.00 10.03
N LYS A 176 -10.36 22.81 9.59
CA LYS A 176 -11.52 22.54 10.44
C LYS A 176 -11.67 21.06 10.74
#